data_AF-A0A6I2YCR1-F1
#
_entry.id   AF-A0A6I2YCR1-F1
#
_cell.length_a   1.000
_cell.length_b   1.000
_cell.length_c   1.000
_cell.angle_alpha   90.00
_cell.angle_beta   90.00
_cell.angle_gamma   90.00
#
_symmetry.space_group_name_H-M   'P 1'
#
loop_
_entity.id
_entity.type
_entity.pdbx_description
1 polymer ?
#
loop_
_entity_poly.entity_id
_entity_poly.type
_entity_poly.pdbx_seq_one_letter_code
_entity_poly.pdbx_strand_id
1 'polypeptide(L)'
;MVRKARRSAVDKQSGSKHDSDDYEGITVIGGEGAMDEVVRPGRSVFAADNADGDLDGDDSLPHWTAPPTGATRATDASDSWSTITGAQPRWRDDRAVENDEVAAFEFADDDSPAHDFFGYDDGSPDTFLELDDELDEQPALVPLDSRRGTGSSARAAAGTTGAVTRDDMLLRVATGVALGVAALITFRIGPKAAVVLIALALGLAVAEFYAATRRAGYQPAALLGIVATAAMPLAIYWRGLDAMPLVLFLTIAFSLIWFLIGVGNESPLLNVGVTVLGVIYVGTLGSFAALMLSVWGDDGIGILLGAIVAAVAYDVGGLVIGRAAGRSPLSAASPNKTVEGLVGGMALCVVVSTVIVSMWEPWGTWKHGFVLGLFAAIAAPIGDLSESLIKRDLGVKDMGSLLPGHGGLLDRFDALLFVLPITYEVARLFDLA
;
A
#
# COMPACT_ATOMS: atom_id res chain seq x y z
N MET A 1 51.96 -7.95 -36.85
CA MET A 1 52.32 -8.43 -38.22
C MET A 1 51.62 -9.77 -38.44
N VAL A 2 50.81 -9.93 -39.48
CA VAL A 2 49.96 -11.13 -39.66
C VAL A 2 50.66 -12.18 -40.54
N ARG A 3 50.62 -13.45 -40.14
CA ARG A 3 50.67 -14.60 -41.07
C ARG A 3 49.82 -15.77 -40.56
N LYS A 4 49.45 -16.64 -41.49
CA LYS A 4 48.24 -17.49 -41.45
C LYS A 4 48.55 -18.82 -42.13
N ALA A 5 48.21 -19.94 -41.49
CA ALA A 5 48.30 -21.28 -42.08
C ALA A 5 46.97 -22.03 -41.91
N ARG A 6 46.44 -22.59 -43.01
CA ARG A 6 45.24 -23.44 -43.05
C ARG A 6 45.66 -24.86 -43.43
N ARG A 7 45.01 -25.86 -42.82
CA ARG A 7 44.30 -27.02 -43.46
C ARG A 7 43.72 -27.87 -42.31
N SER A 8 42.45 -28.30 -42.28
CA SER A 8 41.57 -28.94 -43.29
C SER A 8 41.81 -30.46 -43.41
N ALA A 9 40.82 -31.35 -43.51
CA ALA A 9 39.38 -31.35 -43.15
C ALA A 9 38.82 -32.77 -43.48
N VAL A 10 37.65 -33.17 -42.93
CA VAL A 10 36.84 -34.35 -43.37
C VAL A 10 37.55 -35.71 -43.06
N ASP A 11 36.95 -36.89 -42.78
CA ASP A 11 35.64 -37.58 -42.95
C ASP A 11 35.47 -38.61 -41.77
N LYS A 12 34.37 -39.35 -41.45
CA LYS A 12 32.94 -39.41 -41.85
C LYS A 12 32.12 -40.28 -40.83
N GLN A 13 30.78 -40.15 -40.87
CA GLN A 13 29.75 -41.21 -40.77
C GLN A 13 29.36 -41.93 -39.44
N SER A 14 28.04 -42.14 -39.34
CA SER A 14 27.33 -43.34 -38.83
C SER A 14 27.08 -43.53 -37.32
N GLY A 15 25.79 -43.64 -36.95
CA GLY A 15 25.31 -44.16 -35.67
C GLY A 15 23.92 -43.64 -35.30
N SER A 16 22.94 -44.53 -35.12
CA SER A 16 21.61 -44.19 -34.57
C SER A 16 21.13 -45.26 -33.59
N LYS A 17 20.47 -44.83 -32.50
CA LYS A 17 19.47 -45.60 -31.73
C LYS A 17 18.79 -44.76 -30.63
N HIS A 18 17.70 -45.28 -30.07
CA HIS A 18 17.15 -44.85 -28.78
C HIS A 18 18.08 -45.25 -27.63
N ASP A 19 18.07 -44.48 -26.55
CA ASP A 19 17.37 -44.76 -25.27
C ASP A 19 17.25 -43.36 -24.58
N SER A 20 16.13 -42.89 -24.02
CA SER A 20 15.28 -43.35 -22.90
C SER A 20 15.99 -43.33 -21.54
N ASP A 21 15.61 -42.33 -20.74
CA ASP A 21 15.69 -42.21 -19.28
C ASP A 21 17.01 -42.54 -18.55
N ASP A 22 17.60 -41.50 -17.95
CA ASP A 22 18.14 -41.58 -16.59
C ASP A 22 18.20 -40.18 -15.94
N TYR A 23 17.70 -40.05 -14.71
CA TYR A 23 17.81 -38.84 -13.89
C TYR A 23 18.74 -39.12 -12.72
N GLU A 24 19.92 -38.47 -12.66
CA GLU A 24 20.87 -38.67 -11.57
C GLU A 24 20.28 -38.21 -10.22
N GLY A 25 20.12 -39.16 -9.28
CA GLY A 25 19.61 -38.91 -7.94
C GLY A 25 20.65 -38.28 -7.00
N ILE A 26 20.19 -37.40 -6.11
CA ILE A 26 21.04 -36.76 -5.11
C ILE A 26 21.50 -37.78 -4.07
N THR A 27 22.80 -38.07 -4.04
CA THR A 27 23.41 -38.97 -3.04
C THR A 27 23.61 -38.24 -1.71
N VAL A 28 22.96 -38.71 -0.65
CA VAL A 28 23.21 -38.29 0.74
C VAL A 28 24.23 -39.25 1.37
N ILE A 29 25.22 -38.71 2.09
CA ILE A 29 26.33 -39.49 2.67
C ILE A 29 26.16 -39.63 4.18
N GLY A 30 26.22 -40.87 4.68
CA GLY A 30 26.55 -41.20 6.08
C GLY A 30 25.50 -42.02 6.83
N GLY A 31 25.86 -43.25 7.20
CA GLY A 31 25.05 -44.14 8.04
C GLY A 31 25.05 -45.59 7.56
N GLU A 32 26.01 -46.40 8.03
CA GLU A 32 26.09 -47.83 7.70
C GLU A 32 25.19 -48.66 8.62
N GLY A 33 24.26 -49.45 8.07
CA GLY A 33 23.49 -50.43 8.86
C GLY A 33 22.27 -51.03 8.18
N ALA A 34 22.28 -52.35 8.00
CA ALA A 34 21.20 -53.21 7.50
C ALA A 34 20.71 -52.97 6.04
N MET A 35 20.36 -54.06 5.36
CA MET A 35 19.77 -54.08 4.02
C MET A 35 18.30 -54.57 4.08
N ASP A 36 17.57 -54.37 2.99
CA ASP A 36 16.29 -55.02 2.67
C ASP A 36 15.07 -54.72 3.58
N GLU A 37 14.75 -53.43 3.82
CA GLU A 37 13.35 -53.03 4.05
C GLU A 37 12.81 -52.22 2.86
N VAL A 38 12.06 -52.88 1.98
CA VAL A 38 11.38 -52.25 0.84
C VAL A 38 10.17 -51.46 1.36
N VAL A 39 10.37 -50.17 1.57
CA VAL A 39 9.33 -49.25 2.10
C VAL A 39 8.10 -49.24 1.18
N ARG A 40 7.01 -49.82 1.66
CA ARG A 40 5.70 -49.79 1.00
C ARG A 40 4.93 -48.51 1.37
N PRO A 41 4.12 -47.93 0.48
CA PRO A 41 3.29 -46.78 0.81
C PRO A 41 2.33 -47.10 1.97
N GLY A 42 2.27 -46.23 2.98
CA GLY A 42 1.30 -46.30 4.08
C GLY A 42 1.86 -46.28 5.51
N ARG A 43 3.18 -46.46 5.71
CA ARG A 43 3.80 -46.45 7.06
C ARG A 43 4.24 -45.04 7.49
N SER A 44 3.92 -44.66 8.73
CA SER A 44 4.38 -43.39 9.34
C SER A 44 5.82 -43.51 9.85
N VAL A 45 6.63 -42.49 9.61
CA VAL A 45 8.04 -42.41 10.07
C VAL A 45 8.16 -41.97 11.55
N PHE A 46 7.05 -41.57 12.19
CA PHE A 46 7.03 -41.07 13.57
C PHE A 46 6.54 -42.09 14.61
N ALA A 47 6.28 -43.33 14.22
CA ALA A 47 5.85 -44.39 15.13
C ALA A 47 7.05 -45.12 15.74
N ALA A 48 7.64 -44.54 16.79
CA ALA A 48 8.71 -45.16 17.58
C ALA A 48 8.19 -45.69 18.92
N ASP A 49 8.51 -46.96 19.19
CA ASP A 49 8.60 -47.65 20.48
C ASP A 49 7.69 -47.18 21.64
N ASN A 50 6.52 -47.82 21.74
CA ASN A 50 5.94 -48.17 23.04
C ASN A 50 5.63 -49.68 22.99
N ALA A 51 6.41 -50.47 23.74
CA ALA A 51 6.27 -51.92 23.83
C ALA A 51 5.34 -52.35 24.97
N ASP A 52 4.99 -53.64 24.97
CA ASP A 52 4.34 -54.39 26.05
C ASP A 52 2.89 -54.00 26.41
N GLY A 53 1.92 -54.50 25.64
CA GLY A 53 0.48 -54.42 25.97
C GLY A 53 -0.47 -54.96 24.89
N ASP A 54 -0.58 -56.30 24.78
CA ASP A 54 -1.58 -57.09 24.03
C ASP A 54 -2.38 -56.41 22.90
N LEU A 55 -1.97 -56.66 21.65
CA LEU A 55 -2.68 -56.26 20.43
C LEU A 55 -3.50 -57.43 19.87
N ASP A 56 -4.81 -57.22 19.70
CA ASP A 56 -5.69 -58.06 18.87
C ASP A 56 -6.62 -57.14 18.05
N GLY A 57 -6.05 -56.49 17.03
CA GLY A 57 -6.73 -55.52 16.17
C GLY A 57 -5.90 -55.13 14.95
N ASP A 58 -6.46 -55.28 13.75
CA ASP A 58 -5.84 -54.95 12.47
C ASP A 58 -5.89 -53.43 12.22
N ASP A 59 -4.88 -52.71 12.69
CA ASP A 59 -4.80 -51.24 12.61
C ASP A 59 -4.31 -50.75 11.22
N SER A 60 -4.82 -51.39 10.15
CA SER A 60 -4.57 -50.99 8.77
C SER A 60 -5.54 -49.87 8.34
N LEU A 61 -5.06 -48.62 8.38
CA LEU A 61 -5.84 -47.44 7.98
C LEU A 61 -6.42 -47.61 6.55
N PRO A 62 -7.74 -47.42 6.35
CA PRO A 62 -8.39 -47.76 5.09
C PRO A 62 -7.93 -46.84 3.95
N HIS A 63 -7.60 -47.44 2.80
CA HIS A 63 -7.32 -46.69 1.57
C HIS A 63 -8.53 -45.83 1.17
N TRP A 64 -8.27 -44.67 0.56
CA TRP A 64 -9.27 -43.66 0.19
C TRP A 64 -10.32 -44.13 -0.84
N THR A 65 -10.12 -45.30 -1.44
CA THR A 65 -11.05 -45.96 -2.37
C THR A 65 -12.04 -46.92 -1.70
N ALA A 66 -12.05 -47.03 -0.36
CA ALA A 66 -13.06 -47.78 0.37
C ALA A 66 -14.39 -46.99 0.46
N PRO A 67 -15.56 -47.62 0.24
CA PRO A 67 -16.86 -46.98 0.47
C PRO A 67 -17.11 -46.78 1.99
N PRO A 68 -17.84 -45.73 2.40
CA PRO A 68 -18.02 -45.39 3.81
C PRO A 68 -18.86 -46.44 4.56
N THR A 69 -18.29 -47.04 5.59
CA THR A 69 -18.96 -48.04 6.46
C THR A 69 -19.90 -47.37 7.47
N GLY A 70 -21.00 -46.79 6.97
CA GLY A 70 -22.06 -46.16 7.76
C GLY A 70 -23.44 -46.75 7.44
N ALA A 71 -23.69 -47.99 7.85
CA ALA A 71 -24.89 -48.72 7.46
C ALA A 71 -26.12 -48.36 8.31
N THR A 72 -27.02 -47.52 7.77
CA THR A 72 -28.44 -47.49 8.18
C THR A 72 -29.35 -47.89 7.02
N ARG A 73 -30.42 -48.60 7.36
CA ARG A 73 -31.33 -49.38 6.50
C ARG A 73 -31.76 -48.66 5.21
N ALA A 74 -31.65 -49.34 4.07
CA ALA A 74 -32.09 -48.84 2.77
C ALA A 74 -33.60 -49.00 2.52
N THR A 75 -34.18 -48.06 1.77
CA THR A 75 -35.39 -48.23 0.94
C THR A 75 -35.26 -47.39 -0.32
N ASP A 76 -35.22 -48.09 -1.47
CA ASP A 76 -35.53 -47.68 -2.85
C ASP A 76 -34.86 -46.44 -3.47
N ALA A 77 -34.51 -46.55 -4.76
CA ALA A 77 -33.71 -45.57 -5.48
C ALA A 77 -34.41 -45.07 -6.76
N SER A 78 -34.40 -43.75 -6.94
CA SER A 78 -34.39 -43.11 -8.27
C SER A 78 -33.73 -41.72 -8.21
N ASP A 79 -32.84 -41.47 -9.17
CA ASP A 79 -32.50 -40.17 -9.76
C ASP A 79 -32.12 -38.97 -8.86
N SER A 80 -31.06 -39.12 -8.05
CA SER A 80 -30.40 -37.99 -7.35
C SER A 80 -29.17 -37.45 -8.12
N TRP A 81 -29.41 -36.91 -9.33
CA TRP A 81 -28.45 -36.03 -10.05
C TRP A 81 -29.05 -34.65 -10.38
N SER A 82 -30.29 -34.40 -9.96
CA SER A 82 -31.08 -33.18 -10.21
C SER A 82 -30.91 -32.08 -9.16
N THR A 83 -30.12 -32.32 -8.11
CA THR A 83 -30.09 -31.50 -6.88
C THR A 83 -28.89 -30.54 -6.77
N ILE A 84 -27.88 -30.64 -7.65
CA ILE A 84 -26.65 -29.82 -7.60
C ILE A 84 -26.82 -28.42 -8.24
N THR A 85 -27.96 -28.13 -8.88
CA THR A 85 -28.27 -26.81 -9.47
C THR A 85 -29.23 -25.95 -8.64
N GLY A 86 -29.54 -26.33 -7.39
CA GLY A 86 -30.59 -25.71 -6.57
C GLY A 86 -30.14 -24.80 -5.41
N ALA A 87 -28.84 -24.67 -5.12
CA ALA A 87 -28.33 -24.04 -3.90
C ALA A 87 -27.69 -22.66 -4.13
N GLN A 88 -28.50 -21.61 -4.26
CA GLN A 88 -28.03 -20.22 -4.15
C GLN A 88 -27.60 -19.89 -2.70
N PRO A 89 -26.55 -19.09 -2.47
CA PRO A 89 -26.12 -18.70 -1.13
C PRO A 89 -27.16 -17.79 -0.46
N ARG A 90 -27.63 -18.18 0.73
CA ARG A 90 -28.56 -17.38 1.53
C ARG A 90 -27.78 -16.39 2.39
N TRP A 91 -28.00 -15.09 2.15
CA TRP A 91 -27.58 -14.03 3.07
C TRP A 91 -28.46 -14.03 4.33
N ARG A 92 -28.01 -13.30 5.36
CA ARG A 92 -28.49 -13.44 6.75
C ARG A 92 -29.15 -12.16 7.22
N ASP A 93 -30.40 -11.98 6.81
CA ASP A 93 -31.20 -10.82 7.20
C ASP A 93 -32.12 -11.15 8.39
N ASP A 94 -32.01 -10.29 9.40
CA ASP A 94 -32.95 -9.91 10.46
C ASP A 94 -33.73 -10.91 11.32
N ARG A 95 -34.02 -10.43 12.54
CA ARG A 95 -34.86 -11.09 13.55
C ARG A 95 -36.28 -10.54 13.43
N ALA A 96 -37.26 -11.44 13.56
CA ALA A 96 -38.66 -11.05 13.59
C ALA A 96 -38.99 -10.13 14.78
N VAL A 97 -39.74 -9.08 14.49
CA VAL A 97 -40.72 -8.47 15.39
C VAL A 97 -42.04 -8.50 14.63
N GLU A 98 -43.01 -9.26 15.13
CA GLU A 98 -44.37 -9.24 14.60
C GLU A 98 -45.09 -7.98 15.09
N ASN A 99 -45.87 -7.33 14.21
CA ASN A 99 -47.21 -6.80 14.49
C ASN A 99 -47.81 -6.09 13.25
N ASP A 100 -48.83 -6.73 12.67
CA ASP A 100 -50.06 -6.18 12.08
C ASP A 100 -50.10 -5.07 11.00
N GLU A 101 -51.29 -4.99 10.39
CA GLU A 101 -51.81 -3.95 9.47
C GLU A 101 -51.17 -3.85 8.08
N VAL A 102 -51.44 -4.87 7.24
CA VAL A 102 -51.25 -4.78 5.77
C VAL A 102 -52.44 -4.05 5.13
N ALA A 103 -52.27 -2.78 4.77
CA ALA A 103 -53.16 -2.06 3.87
C ALA A 103 -52.55 -2.03 2.45
N ALA A 104 -53.28 -2.54 1.45
CA ALA A 104 -52.76 -2.68 0.09
C ALA A 104 -52.71 -1.34 -0.65
N PHE A 105 -51.71 -1.19 -1.52
CA PHE A 105 -51.72 -0.23 -2.63
C PHE A 105 -51.33 -0.95 -3.92
N GLU A 106 -52.01 -0.60 -5.02
CA GLU A 106 -51.89 -1.29 -6.30
C GLU A 106 -50.68 -0.82 -7.13
N PHE A 107 -50.22 -1.68 -8.03
CA PHE A 107 -49.29 -1.29 -9.09
C PHE A 107 -50.02 -0.43 -10.14
N ALA A 108 -49.35 0.60 -10.63
CA ALA A 108 -49.70 1.30 -11.86
C ALA A 108 -48.41 1.55 -12.66
N ASP A 109 -48.33 1.00 -13.86
CA ASP A 109 -47.31 1.34 -14.85
C ASP A 109 -47.66 2.67 -15.53
N ASP A 110 -46.66 3.53 -15.81
CA ASP A 110 -46.69 4.44 -16.97
C ASP A 110 -45.27 4.87 -17.38
N ASP A 111 -45.16 5.51 -18.55
CA ASP A 111 -43.95 5.59 -19.38
C ASP A 111 -42.84 6.60 -18.98
N SER A 112 -41.65 6.32 -19.51
CA SER A 112 -40.45 7.20 -19.55
C SER A 112 -40.62 8.38 -20.56
N PRO A 113 -39.92 9.54 -20.45
CA PRO A 113 -38.44 9.59 -20.50
C PRO A 113 -37.73 10.73 -19.73
N ALA A 114 -36.42 10.88 -20.00
CA ALA A 114 -35.43 11.68 -19.29
C ALA A 114 -35.49 13.22 -19.51
N HIS A 115 -34.48 13.90 -18.95
CA HIS A 115 -34.30 15.35 -18.63
C HIS A 115 -34.53 15.64 -17.13
N ASP A 116 -33.70 16.42 -16.41
CA ASP A 116 -32.55 17.24 -16.82
C ASP A 116 -31.25 16.97 -16.03
N PHE A 117 -30.11 17.37 -16.61
CA PHE A 117 -28.75 17.16 -16.05
C PHE A 117 -28.04 18.46 -15.60
N PHE A 118 -28.57 19.64 -15.95
CA PHE A 118 -28.08 20.94 -15.48
C PHE A 118 -29.23 21.91 -15.28
N GLY A 119 -29.47 22.33 -14.03
CA GLY A 119 -30.42 23.36 -13.67
C GLY A 119 -29.79 24.31 -12.65
N TYR A 120 -29.29 25.44 -13.13
CA TYR A 120 -29.00 26.62 -12.29
C TYR A 120 -30.30 27.42 -12.19
N ASP A 121 -30.67 27.87 -11.00
CA ASP A 121 -31.69 28.90 -10.81
C ASP A 121 -31.18 29.92 -9.78
N ASP A 122 -31.65 31.16 -9.89
CA ASP A 122 -31.25 32.27 -9.02
C ASP A 122 -32.44 32.95 -8.35
N GLY A 123 -32.23 33.39 -7.10
CA GLY A 123 -33.31 33.93 -6.27
C GLY A 123 -32.82 34.33 -4.89
N SER A 124 -32.91 35.62 -4.58
CA SER A 124 -32.59 36.19 -3.27
C SER A 124 -33.52 37.40 -3.02
N PRO A 125 -33.67 37.91 -1.78
CA PRO A 125 -33.01 37.51 -0.53
C PRO A 125 -33.97 37.38 0.69
N ASP A 126 -33.37 37.35 1.88
CA ASP A 126 -33.84 37.88 3.18
C ASP A 126 -34.54 37.01 4.26
N THR A 127 -33.85 37.01 5.41
CA THR A 127 -34.32 37.01 6.82
C THR A 127 -34.76 35.73 7.55
N PHE A 128 -33.98 35.44 8.62
CA PHE A 128 -34.35 34.88 9.93
C PHE A 128 -35.11 33.54 10.04
N LEU A 129 -34.40 32.55 10.60
CA LEU A 129 -34.81 31.94 11.87
C LEU A 129 -33.57 31.49 12.65
N GLU A 130 -33.56 31.70 13.97
CA GLU A 130 -32.56 31.13 14.88
C GLU A 130 -33.00 29.70 15.25
N LEU A 131 -32.06 28.75 15.20
CA LEU A 131 -32.20 27.39 15.71
C LEU A 131 -30.89 26.96 16.34
N ASP A 132 -30.67 27.38 17.58
CA ASP A 132 -29.97 26.54 18.55
C ASP A 132 -30.91 25.39 18.89
N ASP A 133 -30.50 24.13 18.67
CA ASP A 133 -30.62 23.07 19.66
C ASP A 133 -29.91 21.77 19.23
N GLU A 134 -29.65 20.94 20.24
CA GLU A 134 -28.82 19.75 20.32
C GLU A 134 -29.04 18.66 19.23
N LEU A 135 -27.96 18.20 18.59
CA LEU A 135 -27.78 16.79 18.18
C LEU A 135 -26.30 16.37 18.29
N ASP A 136 -25.92 15.78 19.43
CA ASP A 136 -24.62 15.14 19.65
C ASP A 136 -24.80 13.62 19.72
N GLU A 137 -24.71 12.95 18.56
CA GLU A 137 -24.80 11.49 18.48
C GLU A 137 -23.79 10.91 17.47
N GLN A 138 -22.62 10.51 17.98
CA GLN A 138 -21.70 9.62 17.25
C GLN A 138 -21.98 8.16 17.64
N PRO A 139 -22.03 7.21 16.68
CA PRO A 139 -22.29 5.81 16.98
C PRO A 139 -21.13 5.21 17.80
N ALA A 140 -21.41 4.90 19.08
CA ALA A 140 -20.40 4.42 20.02
C ALA A 140 -19.89 3.01 19.66
N LEU A 141 -18.57 2.86 19.59
CA LEU A 141 -17.91 1.55 19.47
C LEU A 141 -18.05 0.76 20.78
N VAL A 142 -18.31 -0.55 20.66
CA VAL A 142 -18.57 -1.46 21.79
C VAL A 142 -17.31 -1.59 22.68
N PRO A 143 -17.37 -1.19 23.97
CA PRO A 143 -16.25 -1.39 24.88
C PRO A 143 -16.16 -2.84 25.36
N LEU A 144 -14.94 -3.41 25.37
CA LEU A 144 -14.66 -4.67 26.08
C LEU A 144 -14.54 -4.39 27.60
N ASP A 145 -15.64 -4.55 28.33
CA ASP A 145 -15.65 -4.36 29.80
C ASP A 145 -14.73 -5.36 30.51
N SER A 146 -13.75 -4.82 31.26
CA SER A 146 -13.21 -5.55 32.42
C SER A 146 -12.70 -4.63 33.54
N ARG A 147 -13.60 -4.42 34.51
CA ARG A 147 -13.35 -4.23 35.96
C ARG A 147 -13.17 -2.80 36.51
N ARG A 148 -13.88 -2.59 37.62
CA ARG A 148 -13.98 -1.35 38.43
C ARG A 148 -12.69 -1.06 39.20
N GLY A 149 -12.34 0.23 39.36
CA GLY A 149 -11.19 0.65 40.19
C GLY A 149 -11.09 2.14 40.51
N THR A 150 -12.01 2.67 41.34
CA THR A 150 -11.94 3.97 42.06
C THR A 150 -11.61 5.26 41.28
N GLY A 151 -12.52 6.22 41.29
CA GLY A 151 -12.34 7.50 40.58
C GLY A 151 -11.29 8.44 41.19
N SER A 152 -10.65 9.22 40.31
CA SER A 152 -9.91 10.45 40.64
C SER A 152 -10.42 11.59 39.74
N SER A 153 -10.32 12.83 40.18
CA SER A 153 -11.02 13.95 39.55
C SER A 153 -10.49 14.32 38.16
N ALA A 154 -11.38 14.36 37.18
CA ALA A 154 -11.07 14.90 35.86
C ALA A 154 -10.80 16.41 35.95
N ARG A 155 -9.54 16.81 35.77
CA ARG A 155 -9.22 18.15 35.26
C ARG A 155 -9.18 18.06 33.74
N ALA A 156 -10.25 18.51 33.09
CA ALA A 156 -10.26 18.71 31.65
C ALA A 156 -9.13 19.67 31.27
N ALA A 157 -8.12 19.18 30.56
CA ALA A 157 -7.09 20.01 29.96
C ALA A 157 -7.71 20.69 28.74
N ALA A 158 -8.32 21.87 28.95
CA ALA A 158 -8.84 22.70 27.88
C ALA A 158 -7.69 23.03 26.90
N GLY A 159 -7.69 22.35 25.75
CA GLY A 159 -6.65 22.47 24.75
C GLY A 159 -6.69 23.84 24.10
N THR A 160 -5.88 24.78 24.61
CA THR A 160 -5.73 26.10 24.02
C THR A 160 -5.24 25.96 22.59
N THR A 161 -6.07 26.34 21.63
CA THR A 161 -5.73 26.48 20.21
C THR A 161 -4.74 27.63 20.04
N GLY A 162 -3.47 27.34 20.32
CA GLY A 162 -2.38 28.32 20.25
C GLY A 162 -2.34 28.98 18.87
N ALA A 163 -2.53 30.30 18.85
CA ALA A 163 -2.38 31.08 17.63
C ALA A 163 -0.94 30.94 17.12
N VAL A 164 -0.79 30.42 15.90
CA VAL A 164 0.52 30.20 15.27
C VAL A 164 1.30 31.52 15.27
N THR A 165 2.45 31.54 15.94
CA THR A 165 3.24 32.76 16.06
C THR A 165 3.96 33.07 14.75
N ARG A 166 4.45 34.31 14.60
CA ARG A 166 5.32 34.65 13.46
C ARG A 166 6.60 33.82 13.48
N ASP A 167 7.10 33.47 14.67
CA ASP A 167 8.33 32.70 14.83
C ASP A 167 8.11 31.23 14.42
N ASP A 168 6.92 30.66 14.68
CA ASP A 168 6.51 29.35 14.12
C ASP A 168 6.46 29.39 12.59
N MET A 169 5.91 30.46 12.00
CA MET A 169 5.89 30.63 10.53
C MET A 169 7.29 30.80 9.93
N LEU A 170 8.20 31.50 10.61
CA LEU A 170 9.58 31.66 10.18
C LEU A 170 10.36 30.34 10.31
N LEU A 171 10.18 29.59 11.40
CA LEU A 171 10.78 28.27 11.61
C LEU A 171 10.29 27.24 10.57
N ARG A 172 9.00 27.30 10.19
CA ARG A 172 8.45 26.54 9.06
C ARG A 172 9.19 26.88 7.75
N VAL A 173 9.20 28.14 7.34
CA VAL A 173 9.87 28.53 6.09
C VAL A 173 11.35 28.17 6.11
N ALA A 174 12.04 28.36 7.24
CA ALA A 174 13.45 28.00 7.40
C ALA A 174 13.71 26.49 7.27
N THR A 175 12.89 25.63 7.88
CA THR A 175 13.04 24.17 7.76
C THR A 175 12.75 23.67 6.34
N GLY A 176 11.72 24.20 5.67
CA GLY A 176 11.43 23.87 4.27
C GLY A 176 12.55 24.30 3.31
N VAL A 177 13.06 25.54 3.47
CA VAL A 177 14.19 26.05 2.68
C VAL A 177 15.47 25.25 2.97
N ALA A 178 15.73 24.86 4.22
CA ALA A 178 16.89 24.03 4.57
C ALA A 178 16.85 22.65 3.88
N LEU A 179 15.69 22.00 3.83
CA LEU A 179 15.51 20.74 3.09
C LEU A 179 15.69 20.93 1.58
N GLY A 180 15.12 21.98 0.99
CA GLY A 180 15.29 22.31 -0.42
C GLY A 180 16.74 22.60 -0.80
N VAL A 181 17.46 23.37 0.03
CA VAL A 181 18.90 23.66 -0.15
C VAL A 181 19.74 22.39 0.03
N ALA A 182 19.43 21.54 1.01
CA ALA A 182 20.10 20.25 1.16
C ALA A 182 19.91 19.37 -0.09
N ALA A 183 18.68 19.25 -0.59
CA ALA A 183 18.40 18.52 -1.83
C ALA A 183 19.18 19.07 -3.02
N LEU A 184 19.17 20.40 -3.25
CA LEU A 184 19.92 21.02 -4.34
C LEU A 184 21.45 20.83 -4.23
N ILE A 185 22.03 20.91 -3.02
CA ILE A 185 23.45 20.62 -2.78
C ILE A 185 23.74 19.15 -3.10
N THR A 186 22.93 18.23 -2.61
CA THR A 186 23.10 16.79 -2.83
C THR A 186 22.94 16.41 -4.30
N PHE A 187 21.94 16.96 -5.00
CA PHE A 187 21.76 16.82 -6.44
C PHE A 187 22.97 17.37 -7.21
N ARG A 188 23.56 18.50 -6.76
CA ARG A 188 24.76 19.06 -7.39
C ARG A 188 26.04 18.23 -7.17
N ILE A 189 26.08 17.37 -6.14
CA ILE A 189 27.14 16.38 -5.92
C ILE A 189 26.94 15.14 -6.81
N GLY A 190 25.68 14.77 -7.08
CA GLY A 190 25.30 13.78 -8.10
C GLY A 190 24.48 12.60 -7.58
N PRO A 191 24.06 11.67 -8.47
CA PRO A 191 23.03 10.66 -8.21
C PRO A 191 23.28 9.79 -6.98
N LYS A 192 24.54 9.38 -6.74
CA LYS A 192 24.93 8.55 -5.58
C LYS A 192 24.65 9.24 -4.25
N ALA A 193 24.86 10.55 -4.18
CA ALA A 193 24.54 11.33 -2.99
C ALA A 193 23.03 11.54 -2.86
N ALA A 194 22.35 11.78 -3.99
CA ALA A 194 20.90 11.99 -4.04
C ALA A 194 20.12 10.76 -3.52
N VAL A 195 20.52 9.55 -3.89
CA VAL A 195 19.91 8.31 -3.37
C VAL A 195 20.13 8.13 -1.87
N VAL A 196 21.29 8.54 -1.31
CA VAL A 196 21.51 8.52 0.15
C VAL A 196 20.57 9.51 0.87
N LEU A 197 20.33 10.70 0.31
CA LEU A 197 19.36 11.64 0.86
C LEU A 197 17.92 11.10 0.75
N ILE A 198 17.54 10.47 -0.36
CA ILE A 198 16.23 9.82 -0.53
C ILE A 198 16.05 8.70 0.50
N ALA A 199 17.05 7.83 0.69
CA ALA A 199 17.02 6.75 1.68
C ALA A 199 16.82 7.28 3.11
N LEU A 200 17.49 8.38 3.47
CA LEU A 200 17.30 9.05 4.76
C LEU A 200 15.90 9.69 4.87
N ALA A 201 15.43 10.38 3.84
CA ALA A 201 14.11 11.04 3.84
C ALA A 201 12.96 10.03 3.98
N LEU A 202 12.98 8.94 3.20
CA LEU A 202 11.97 7.88 3.29
C LEU A 202 12.06 7.11 4.63
N GLY A 203 13.27 6.86 5.12
CA GLY A 203 13.49 6.24 6.44
C GLY A 203 12.94 7.09 7.59
N LEU A 204 13.07 8.41 7.53
CA LEU A 204 12.50 9.34 8.51
C LEU A 204 10.97 9.45 8.38
N ALA A 205 10.44 9.56 7.16
CA ALA A 205 9.00 9.65 6.90
C ALA A 205 8.25 8.38 7.36
N VAL A 206 8.81 7.18 7.13
CA VAL A 206 8.21 5.95 7.64
C VAL A 206 8.40 5.77 9.15
N ALA A 207 9.47 6.35 9.74
CA ALA A 207 9.64 6.35 11.19
C ALA A 207 8.52 7.15 11.89
N GLU A 208 8.09 8.27 11.29
CA GLU A 208 6.91 9.03 11.73
C GLU A 208 5.61 8.25 11.52
N PHE A 209 5.40 7.63 10.35
CA PHE A 209 4.24 6.75 10.12
C PHE A 209 4.13 5.63 11.17
N TYR A 210 5.25 4.98 11.51
CA TYR A 210 5.26 3.99 12.60
C TYR A 210 5.10 4.63 13.98
N ALA A 211 5.47 5.88 14.19
CA ALA A 211 5.18 6.60 15.43
C ALA A 211 3.70 7.02 15.54
N ALA A 212 3.04 7.36 14.43
CA ALA A 212 1.60 7.61 14.36
C ALA A 212 0.79 6.35 14.67
N THR A 213 1.09 5.24 13.97
CA THR A 213 0.40 3.96 14.20
C THR A 213 0.62 3.40 15.61
N ARG A 214 1.79 3.61 16.22
CA ARG A 214 2.02 3.31 17.65
C ARG A 214 1.24 4.21 18.61
N ARG A 215 0.99 5.48 18.28
CA ARG A 215 0.09 6.36 19.06
C ARG A 215 -1.38 5.90 18.97
N ALA A 216 -1.77 5.24 17.88
CA ALA A 216 -3.07 4.60 17.69
C ALA A 216 -3.16 3.15 18.24
N GLY A 217 -2.14 2.65 18.93
CA GLY A 217 -2.16 1.34 19.60
C GLY A 217 -1.62 0.14 18.78
N TYR A 218 -1.24 0.32 17.52
CA TYR A 218 -0.58 -0.74 16.75
C TYR A 218 0.87 -0.95 17.22
N GLN A 219 1.40 -2.17 17.13
CA GLN A 219 2.79 -2.50 17.49
C GLN A 219 3.60 -3.00 16.26
N PRO A 220 3.71 -2.22 15.16
CA PRO A 220 4.47 -2.64 13.98
C PRO A 220 5.95 -2.91 14.30
N ALA A 221 6.59 -3.76 13.49
CA ALA A 221 8.02 -4.08 13.55
C ALA A 221 8.86 -2.90 13.00
N ALA A 222 8.71 -1.73 13.62
CA ALA A 222 9.11 -0.44 13.07
C ALA A 222 10.60 -0.33 12.74
N LEU A 223 11.49 -0.99 13.51
CA LEU A 223 12.92 -1.02 13.20
C LEU A 223 13.18 -1.72 11.86
N LEU A 224 12.56 -2.88 11.64
CA LEU A 224 12.63 -3.62 10.38
C LEU A 224 12.02 -2.81 9.23
N GLY A 225 10.86 -2.19 9.44
CA GLY A 225 10.21 -1.34 8.45
C GLY A 225 11.04 -0.11 8.04
N ILE A 226 11.65 0.59 8.99
CA ILE A 226 12.54 1.73 8.73
C ILE A 226 13.78 1.27 7.95
N VAL A 227 14.41 0.17 8.36
CA VAL A 227 15.57 -0.41 7.66
C VAL A 227 15.20 -0.85 6.26
N ALA A 228 14.06 -1.51 6.06
CA ALA A 228 13.57 -1.93 4.74
C ALA A 228 13.28 -0.74 3.81
N THR A 229 12.56 0.26 4.30
CA THR A 229 12.26 1.50 3.55
C THR A 229 13.52 2.30 3.20
N ALA A 230 14.51 2.38 4.09
CA ALA A 230 15.78 3.04 3.78
C ALA A 230 16.67 2.19 2.84
N ALA A 231 16.62 0.85 2.97
CA ALA A 231 17.37 -0.06 2.11
C ALA A 231 16.78 -0.21 0.71
N MET A 232 15.47 -0.02 0.51
CA MET A 232 14.81 -0.17 -0.79
C MET A 232 15.33 0.78 -1.89
N PRO A 233 15.42 2.12 -1.71
CA PRO A 233 15.95 3.01 -2.74
C PRO A 233 17.44 2.76 -3.00
N LEU A 234 18.20 2.39 -1.96
CA LEU A 234 19.60 1.98 -2.09
C LEU A 234 19.70 0.71 -2.96
N ALA A 235 18.95 -0.35 -2.64
CA ALA A 235 18.99 -1.61 -3.36
C ALA A 235 18.55 -1.43 -4.83
N ILE A 236 17.51 -0.64 -5.08
CA ILE A 236 17.05 -0.30 -6.43
C ILE A 236 18.11 0.48 -7.22
N TYR A 237 18.86 1.40 -6.60
CA TYR A 237 19.93 2.14 -7.28
C TYR A 237 21.14 1.27 -7.71
N TRP A 238 21.39 0.14 -7.04
CA TRP A 238 22.50 -0.76 -7.41
C TRP A 238 22.06 -2.04 -8.14
N ARG A 239 20.75 -2.33 -8.23
CA ARG A 239 20.21 -3.59 -8.79
C ARG A 239 18.98 -3.40 -9.70
N GLY A 240 18.48 -2.18 -9.86
CA GLY A 240 17.23 -1.93 -10.57
C GLY A 240 16.00 -2.48 -9.83
N LEU A 241 14.89 -2.60 -10.57
CA LEU A 241 13.61 -3.09 -10.05
C LEU A 241 13.69 -4.49 -9.45
N ASP A 242 14.62 -5.35 -9.89
CA ASP A 242 14.78 -6.73 -9.42
C ASP A 242 15.10 -6.85 -7.92
N ALA A 243 15.57 -5.78 -7.26
CA ALA A 243 15.73 -5.75 -5.82
C ALA A 243 14.41 -5.62 -5.04
N MET A 244 13.37 -5.04 -5.65
CA MET A 244 12.11 -4.71 -4.98
C MET A 244 11.37 -5.96 -4.45
N PRO A 245 11.21 -7.07 -5.22
CA PRO A 245 10.61 -8.30 -4.68
C PRO A 245 11.41 -8.89 -3.52
N LEU A 246 12.75 -8.80 -3.56
CA LEU A 246 13.62 -9.32 -2.50
C LEU A 246 13.45 -8.51 -1.20
N VAL A 247 13.44 -7.17 -1.26
CA VAL A 247 13.24 -6.34 -0.06
C VAL A 247 11.84 -6.54 0.52
N LEU A 248 10.81 -6.68 -0.31
CA LEU A 248 9.44 -6.97 0.15
C LEU A 248 9.34 -8.39 0.77
N PHE A 249 9.93 -9.41 0.15
CA PHE A 249 10.00 -10.77 0.70
C PHE A 249 10.70 -10.79 2.06
N LEU A 250 11.87 -10.16 2.19
CA LEU A 250 12.60 -10.08 3.45
C LEU A 250 11.82 -9.27 4.49
N THR A 251 11.12 -8.21 4.10
CA THR A 251 10.23 -7.45 5.00
C THR A 251 9.15 -8.35 5.59
N ILE A 252 8.44 -9.12 4.74
CA ILE A 252 7.37 -10.04 5.19
C ILE A 252 7.96 -11.15 6.06
N ALA A 253 9.01 -11.84 5.59
CA ALA A 253 9.63 -12.95 6.29
C ALA A 253 10.17 -12.54 7.67
N PHE A 254 10.95 -11.45 7.76
CA PHE A 254 11.45 -10.97 9.04
C PHE A 254 10.36 -10.36 9.93
N SER A 255 9.27 -9.81 9.38
CA SER A 255 8.14 -9.35 10.20
C SER A 255 7.42 -10.54 10.85
N LEU A 256 7.21 -11.63 10.11
CA LEU A 256 6.64 -12.86 10.66
C LEU A 256 7.56 -13.48 11.72
N ILE A 257 8.87 -13.54 11.46
CA ILE A 257 9.86 -14.02 12.44
C ILE A 257 9.86 -13.14 13.71
N TRP A 258 9.81 -11.82 13.56
CA TRP A 258 9.81 -10.84 14.67
C TRP A 258 8.69 -11.09 15.69
N PHE A 259 7.46 -11.35 15.21
CA PHE A 259 6.35 -11.71 16.11
C PHE A 259 6.37 -13.19 16.54
N LEU A 260 6.90 -14.10 15.73
CA LEU A 260 7.09 -15.51 16.10
C LEU A 260 8.05 -15.68 17.29
N ILE A 261 9.08 -14.82 17.41
CA ILE A 261 9.98 -14.79 18.58
C ILE A 261 9.41 -13.99 19.77
N GLY A 262 8.15 -13.55 19.72
CA GLY A 262 7.44 -12.89 20.82
C GLY A 262 7.74 -11.41 21.02
N VAL A 263 8.33 -10.70 20.05
CA VAL A 263 8.62 -9.25 20.17
C VAL A 263 7.38 -8.43 19.81
N GLY A 264 6.44 -8.38 20.74
CA GLY A 264 5.13 -7.72 20.62
C GLY A 264 3.99 -8.75 20.59
N ASN A 265 3.01 -8.60 21.49
CA ASN A 265 1.99 -9.63 21.75
C ASN A 265 0.57 -9.26 21.27
N GLU A 266 0.35 -8.03 20.79
CA GLU A 266 -0.98 -7.55 20.42
C GLU A 266 -1.18 -7.62 18.90
N SER A 267 -2.00 -8.57 18.43
CA SER A 267 -2.44 -8.69 17.03
C SER A 267 -1.33 -8.73 15.95
N PRO A 268 -0.49 -9.78 15.90
CA PRO A 268 0.60 -9.92 14.91
C PRO A 268 0.19 -9.68 13.45
N LEU A 269 -1.00 -10.15 13.02
CA LEU A 269 -1.51 -9.94 11.66
C LEU A 269 -1.65 -8.44 11.32
N LEU A 270 -2.20 -7.64 12.23
CA LEU A 270 -2.35 -6.19 12.03
C LEU A 270 -0.99 -5.50 12.02
N ASN A 271 -0.07 -5.89 12.90
CA ASN A 271 1.27 -5.29 12.98
C ASN A 271 2.14 -5.62 11.77
N VAL A 272 2.07 -6.84 11.24
CA VAL A 272 2.69 -7.20 9.96
C VAL A 272 2.05 -6.40 8.83
N GLY A 273 0.72 -6.30 8.80
CA GLY A 273 -0.02 -5.47 7.83
C GLY A 273 0.43 -4.01 7.82
N VAL A 274 0.50 -3.35 8.98
CA VAL A 274 0.99 -1.97 9.14
C VAL A 274 2.48 -1.86 8.76
N THR A 275 3.31 -2.84 9.12
CA THR A 275 4.74 -2.85 8.76
C THR A 275 4.91 -2.88 7.24
N VAL A 276 4.24 -3.83 6.57
CA VAL A 276 4.27 -3.99 5.11
C VAL A 276 3.63 -2.79 4.41
N LEU A 277 2.53 -2.23 4.93
CA LEU A 277 1.91 -1.01 4.42
C LEU A 277 2.90 0.17 4.45
N GLY A 278 3.64 0.37 5.54
CA GLY A 278 4.65 1.44 5.62
C GLY A 278 5.77 1.29 4.57
N VAL A 279 6.22 0.05 4.31
CA VAL A 279 7.25 -0.23 3.30
C VAL A 279 6.70 -0.10 1.87
N ILE A 280 5.45 -0.51 1.60
CA ILE A 280 4.83 -0.38 0.28
C ILE A 280 4.39 1.08 -0.02
N TYR A 281 3.87 1.80 0.97
CA TYR A 281 3.42 3.18 0.77
C TYR A 281 4.59 4.15 0.70
N VAL A 282 5.51 4.14 1.68
CA VAL A 282 6.62 5.10 1.72
C VAL A 282 7.84 4.59 0.95
N GLY A 283 8.25 3.35 1.20
CA GLY A 283 9.46 2.75 0.60
C GLY A 283 9.34 2.52 -0.90
N THR A 284 8.37 1.71 -1.33
CA THR A 284 8.16 1.35 -2.75
C THR A 284 7.89 2.59 -3.62
N LEU A 285 6.89 3.42 -3.27
CA LEU A 285 6.56 4.59 -4.09
C LEU A 285 7.70 5.62 -4.11
N GLY A 286 8.30 5.89 -2.95
CA GLY A 286 9.44 6.82 -2.85
C GLY A 286 10.69 6.34 -3.59
N SER A 287 10.90 5.03 -3.70
CA SER A 287 12.07 4.47 -4.38
C SER A 287 12.07 4.68 -5.89
N PHE A 288 10.95 5.07 -6.51
CA PHE A 288 10.96 5.51 -7.92
C PHE A 288 11.86 6.75 -8.13
N ALA A 289 12.05 7.61 -7.12
CA ALA A 289 13.05 8.68 -7.19
C ALA A 289 14.48 8.14 -7.33
N ALA A 290 14.81 7.04 -6.63
CA ALA A 290 16.11 6.38 -6.75
C ALA A 290 16.23 5.58 -8.06
N LEU A 291 15.12 5.06 -8.59
CA LEU A 291 15.09 4.39 -9.90
C LEU A 291 15.39 5.36 -11.05
N MET A 292 14.83 6.58 -11.05
CA MET A 292 15.16 7.62 -12.04
C MET A 292 16.67 7.89 -12.08
N LEU A 293 17.26 8.07 -10.89
CA LEU A 293 18.70 8.28 -10.70
C LEU A 293 19.55 7.06 -11.09
N SER A 294 18.97 5.85 -11.02
CA SER A 294 19.62 4.59 -11.41
C SER A 294 19.67 4.36 -12.91
N VAL A 295 18.62 4.77 -13.63
CA VAL A 295 18.47 4.53 -15.07
C VAL A 295 19.15 5.65 -15.88
N TRP A 296 18.82 6.91 -15.56
CA TRP A 296 19.25 8.08 -16.34
C TRP A 296 20.36 8.90 -15.68
N GLY A 297 20.91 8.44 -14.55
CA GLY A 297 22.06 9.07 -13.90
C GLY A 297 21.82 10.55 -13.57
N ASP A 298 22.63 11.43 -14.18
CA ASP A 298 22.55 12.89 -13.97
C ASP A 298 21.26 13.49 -14.57
N ASP A 299 20.80 13.01 -15.74
CA ASP A 299 19.51 13.42 -16.34
C ASP A 299 18.31 12.92 -15.51
N GLY A 300 18.50 11.83 -14.76
CA GLY A 300 17.58 11.35 -13.72
C GLY A 300 17.30 12.37 -12.62
N ILE A 301 18.21 13.34 -12.37
CA ILE A 301 17.98 14.47 -11.47
C ILE A 301 17.00 15.48 -12.12
N GLY A 302 17.13 15.74 -13.42
CA GLY A 302 16.21 16.59 -14.18
C GLY A 302 14.78 16.00 -14.23
N ILE A 303 14.67 14.68 -14.33
CA ILE A 303 13.42 13.92 -14.24
C ILE A 303 12.80 14.05 -12.84
N LEU A 304 13.59 13.81 -11.78
CA LEU A 304 13.14 13.93 -10.39
C LEU A 304 12.71 15.36 -10.01
N LEU A 305 13.42 16.39 -10.50
CA LEU A 305 13.02 17.78 -10.34
C LEU A 305 11.69 18.09 -11.03
N GLY A 306 11.37 17.42 -12.14
CA GLY A 306 10.05 17.47 -12.78
C GLY A 306 8.94 16.97 -11.85
N ALA A 307 9.11 15.81 -11.21
CA ALA A 307 8.15 15.28 -10.22
C ALA A 307 7.92 16.25 -9.06
N ILE A 308 8.99 16.80 -8.50
CA ILE A 308 8.95 17.73 -7.36
C ILE A 308 8.20 19.02 -7.75
N VAL A 309 8.49 19.59 -8.93
CA VAL A 309 7.82 20.81 -9.41
C VAL A 309 6.34 20.56 -9.71
N ALA A 310 5.96 19.40 -10.26
CA ALA A 310 4.57 19.04 -10.49
C ALA A 310 3.78 18.91 -9.16
N ALA A 311 4.34 18.20 -8.17
CA ALA A 311 3.72 18.06 -6.85
C ALA A 311 3.57 19.41 -6.12
N VAL A 312 4.63 20.22 -6.08
CA VAL A 312 4.58 21.57 -5.46
C VAL A 312 3.60 22.50 -6.19
N ALA A 313 3.46 22.37 -7.51
CA ALA A 313 2.47 23.14 -8.27
C ALA A 313 1.03 22.72 -7.96
N TYR A 314 0.77 21.43 -7.72
CA TYR A 314 -0.52 20.95 -7.21
C TYR A 314 -0.82 21.56 -5.82
N ASP A 315 0.10 21.41 -4.87
CA ASP A 315 -0.07 21.90 -3.49
C ASP A 315 -0.32 23.42 -3.46
N VAL A 316 0.52 24.20 -4.15
CA VAL A 316 0.39 25.66 -4.21
C VAL A 316 -0.90 26.07 -4.91
N GLY A 317 -1.30 25.38 -5.99
CA GLY A 317 -2.54 25.67 -6.71
C GLY A 317 -3.77 25.41 -5.85
N GLY A 318 -3.82 24.26 -5.18
CA GLY A 318 -4.91 23.92 -4.26
C GLY A 318 -4.97 24.85 -3.05
N LEU A 319 -3.82 25.25 -2.51
CA LEU A 319 -3.72 26.17 -1.39
C LEU A 319 -4.15 27.60 -1.73
N VAL A 320 -3.83 28.09 -2.93
CA VAL A 320 -4.16 29.45 -3.38
C VAL A 320 -5.62 29.51 -3.87
N ILE A 321 -6.02 28.62 -4.77
CA ILE A 321 -7.36 28.64 -5.38
C ILE A 321 -8.41 28.16 -4.36
N GLY A 322 -8.09 27.15 -3.54
CA GLY A 322 -8.97 26.71 -2.45
C GLY A 322 -9.20 27.77 -1.38
N ARG A 323 -8.27 28.72 -1.18
CA ARG A 323 -8.47 29.88 -0.27
C ARG A 323 -9.17 31.07 -0.93
N ALA A 324 -9.01 31.25 -2.25
CA ALA A 324 -9.61 32.38 -2.97
C ALA A 324 -11.05 32.11 -3.45
N ALA A 325 -11.36 30.84 -3.76
CA ALA A 325 -12.61 30.44 -4.41
C ALA A 325 -13.25 29.16 -3.81
N GLY A 326 -12.63 28.54 -2.79
CA GLY A 326 -13.17 27.35 -2.14
C GLY A 326 -14.53 27.58 -1.49
N ARG A 327 -15.50 26.72 -1.82
CA ARG A 327 -16.86 26.73 -1.27
C ARG A 327 -17.37 25.32 -0.96
N SER A 328 -17.05 24.36 -1.82
CA SER A 328 -17.57 23.00 -1.75
C SER A 328 -16.55 22.08 -1.07
N PRO A 329 -16.81 21.48 0.11
CA PRO A 329 -15.86 20.55 0.74
C PRO A 329 -15.71 19.27 -0.08
N LEU A 330 -14.47 18.75 -0.18
CA LEU A 330 -14.11 17.66 -1.08
C LEU A 330 -14.51 16.27 -0.57
N SER A 331 -14.36 16.01 0.73
CA SER A 331 -14.77 14.73 1.34
C SER A 331 -14.86 14.81 2.86
N ALA A 332 -15.62 13.89 3.46
CA ALA A 332 -15.64 13.67 4.91
C ALA A 332 -14.29 13.14 5.47
N ALA A 333 -13.34 12.75 4.60
CA ALA A 333 -11.98 12.40 5.00
C ALA A 333 -11.05 13.62 5.05
N SER A 334 -11.41 14.74 4.41
CA SER A 334 -10.63 15.98 4.45
C SER A 334 -11.53 17.23 4.32
N PRO A 335 -12.26 17.62 5.38
CA PRO A 335 -13.23 18.73 5.32
C PRO A 335 -12.62 20.10 4.97
N ASN A 336 -11.32 20.28 5.21
CA ASN A 336 -10.59 21.53 4.93
C ASN A 336 -10.12 21.65 3.46
N LYS A 337 -10.29 20.60 2.64
CA LYS A 337 -10.00 20.63 1.21
C LYS A 337 -11.29 20.88 0.44
N THR A 338 -11.21 21.72 -0.58
CA THR A 338 -12.37 22.12 -1.39
C THR A 338 -12.26 21.57 -2.81
N VAL A 339 -13.39 21.35 -3.46
CA VAL A 339 -13.44 20.88 -4.86
C VAL A 339 -12.85 21.92 -5.79
N GLU A 340 -13.09 23.21 -5.54
CA GLU A 340 -12.49 24.31 -6.31
C GLU A 340 -10.97 24.38 -6.09
N GLY A 341 -10.51 24.06 -4.87
CA GLY A 341 -9.10 23.88 -4.56
C GLY A 341 -8.48 22.70 -5.32
N LEU A 342 -9.10 21.52 -5.29
CA LEU A 342 -8.65 20.34 -6.02
C LEU A 342 -8.47 20.64 -7.52
N VAL A 343 -9.53 21.13 -8.18
CA VAL A 343 -9.51 21.44 -9.61
C VAL A 343 -8.50 22.54 -9.93
N GLY A 344 -8.35 23.54 -9.03
CA GLY A 344 -7.33 24.57 -9.14
C GLY A 344 -5.89 24.04 -9.04
N GLY A 345 -5.62 23.13 -8.10
CA GLY A 345 -4.34 22.43 -7.96
C GLY A 345 -4.01 21.58 -9.18
N MET A 346 -4.99 20.81 -9.67
CA MET A 346 -4.86 20.02 -10.90
C MET A 346 -4.53 20.91 -12.11
N ALA A 347 -5.26 22.02 -12.30
CA ALA A 347 -5.02 22.96 -13.39
C ALA A 347 -3.64 23.62 -13.30
N LEU A 348 -3.21 24.06 -12.10
CA LEU A 348 -1.90 24.67 -11.92
C LEU A 348 -0.77 23.65 -12.11
N CYS A 349 -0.94 22.40 -11.67
CA CYS A 349 -0.02 21.30 -11.94
C CYS A 349 0.21 21.10 -13.45
N VAL A 350 -0.86 21.05 -14.25
CA VAL A 350 -0.74 20.95 -15.72
C VAL A 350 -0.03 22.16 -16.31
N VAL A 351 -0.43 23.38 -15.95
CA VAL A 351 0.15 24.62 -16.51
C VAL A 351 1.62 24.78 -16.14
N VAL A 352 1.98 24.61 -14.86
CA VAL A 352 3.37 24.76 -14.39
C VAL A 352 4.26 23.64 -14.94
N SER A 353 3.79 22.40 -15.02
CA SER A 353 4.57 21.33 -15.66
C SER A 353 4.77 21.58 -17.16
N THR A 354 3.74 22.07 -17.86
CA THR A 354 3.85 22.42 -19.29
C THR A 354 4.86 23.55 -19.52
N VAL A 355 4.81 24.61 -18.71
CA VAL A 355 5.59 25.85 -18.93
C VAL A 355 6.99 25.80 -18.31
N ILE A 356 7.11 25.33 -17.06
CA ILE A 356 8.35 25.39 -16.28
C ILE A 356 9.19 24.13 -16.47
N VAL A 357 8.61 22.93 -16.34
CA VAL A 357 9.40 21.68 -16.44
C VAL A 357 9.95 21.47 -17.86
N SER A 358 9.29 21.98 -18.90
CA SER A 358 9.82 21.95 -20.28
C SER A 358 11.00 22.90 -20.54
N MET A 359 11.44 23.71 -19.57
CA MET A 359 12.57 24.64 -19.72
C MET A 359 13.95 23.99 -19.54
N TRP A 360 14.05 22.71 -19.16
CA TRP A 360 15.32 22.00 -18.97
C TRP A 360 15.29 20.59 -19.56
N GLU A 361 16.47 20.07 -19.90
CA GLU A 361 16.64 18.68 -20.33
C GLU A 361 16.60 17.71 -19.12
N PRO A 362 16.12 16.46 -19.31
CA PRO A 362 15.70 15.86 -20.58
C PRO A 362 14.23 16.14 -20.97
N TRP A 363 13.51 17.01 -20.25
CA TRP A 363 12.12 17.32 -20.59
C TRP A 363 12.01 18.11 -21.88
N GLY A 364 12.75 19.21 -22.02
CA GLY A 364 13.10 19.95 -23.27
C GLY A 364 11.97 20.44 -24.19
N THR A 365 10.72 20.02 -23.98
CA THR A 365 9.60 20.13 -24.91
C THR A 365 8.28 20.20 -24.14
N TRP A 366 7.43 21.17 -24.50
CA TRP A 366 6.13 21.41 -23.85
C TRP A 366 5.24 20.16 -23.76
N LYS A 367 5.34 19.23 -24.72
CA LYS A 367 4.60 17.95 -24.73
C LYS A 367 4.93 17.08 -23.52
N HIS A 368 6.20 16.93 -23.18
CA HIS A 368 6.64 16.06 -22.08
C HIS A 368 6.20 16.67 -20.75
N GLY A 369 6.37 17.98 -20.58
CA GLY A 369 5.86 18.73 -19.42
C GLY A 369 4.33 18.72 -19.29
N PHE A 370 3.59 18.80 -20.40
CA PHE A 370 2.13 18.68 -20.42
C PHE A 370 1.65 17.29 -19.99
N VAL A 371 2.23 16.23 -20.54
CA VAL A 371 1.84 14.85 -20.21
C VAL A 371 2.24 14.48 -18.78
N LEU A 372 3.41 14.91 -18.31
CA LEU A 372 3.78 14.85 -16.89
C LEU A 372 2.71 15.54 -16.04
N GLY A 373 2.40 16.81 -16.32
CA GLY A 373 1.45 17.59 -15.55
C GLY A 373 0.04 16.99 -15.53
N LEU A 374 -0.41 16.38 -16.63
CA LEU A 374 -1.71 15.73 -16.74
C LEU A 374 -1.82 14.48 -15.86
N PHE A 375 -0.83 13.59 -15.88
CA PHE A 375 -0.86 12.40 -15.01
C PHE A 375 -0.53 12.74 -13.55
N ALA A 376 0.39 13.68 -13.30
CA ALA A 376 0.70 14.16 -11.95
C ALA A 376 -0.51 14.84 -11.29
N ALA A 377 -1.31 15.59 -12.06
CA ALA A 377 -2.57 16.17 -11.58
C ALA A 377 -3.60 15.12 -11.15
N ILE A 378 -3.56 13.89 -11.68
CA ILE A 378 -4.42 12.79 -11.23
C ILE A 378 -3.81 12.09 -10.01
N ALA A 379 -2.48 11.93 -9.98
CA ALA A 379 -1.77 11.18 -8.96
C ALA A 379 -1.59 11.92 -7.61
N ALA A 380 -1.28 13.22 -7.66
CA ALA A 380 -1.07 14.04 -6.46
C ALA A 380 -2.31 14.07 -5.53
N PRO A 381 -3.55 14.28 -6.02
CA PRO A 381 -4.76 14.12 -5.21
C PRO A 381 -4.92 12.76 -4.56
N ILE A 382 -4.52 11.68 -5.24
CA ILE A 382 -4.67 10.31 -4.71
C ILE A 382 -3.75 10.12 -3.50
N GLY A 383 -2.52 10.64 -3.54
CA GLY A 383 -1.60 10.62 -2.39
C GLY A 383 -2.09 11.44 -1.21
N ASP A 384 -2.45 12.70 -1.49
CA ASP A 384 -2.95 13.69 -0.53
C ASP A 384 -4.29 13.27 0.14
N LEU A 385 -5.15 12.55 -0.58
CA LEU A 385 -6.36 11.92 -0.03
C LEU A 385 -6.06 10.61 0.72
N SER A 386 -5.11 9.79 0.24
CA SER A 386 -4.72 8.54 0.91
C SER A 386 -4.12 8.81 2.28
N GLU A 387 -3.23 9.80 2.42
CA GLU A 387 -2.71 10.18 3.72
C GLU A 387 -3.81 10.75 4.63
N SER A 388 -4.71 11.57 4.09
CA SER A 388 -5.85 12.11 4.85
C SER A 388 -6.75 11.00 5.42
N LEU A 389 -7.01 9.95 4.63
CA LEU A 389 -7.78 8.78 5.05
C LEU A 389 -7.09 8.04 6.20
N ILE A 390 -5.78 7.77 6.07
CA ILE A 390 -5.00 7.08 7.11
C ILE A 390 -4.91 7.92 8.38
N LYS A 391 -4.68 9.25 8.28
CA LYS A 391 -4.62 10.14 9.45
C LYS A 391 -5.95 10.12 10.24
N ARG A 392 -7.09 10.12 9.53
CA ARG A 392 -8.42 9.97 10.14
C ARG A 392 -8.61 8.62 10.83
N ASP A 393 -8.21 7.51 10.18
CA ASP A 393 -8.32 6.14 10.74
C ASP A 393 -7.50 5.98 12.03
N LEU A 394 -6.29 6.55 12.06
CA LEU A 394 -5.42 6.56 13.24
C LEU A 394 -5.82 7.60 14.30
N GLY A 395 -6.85 8.42 14.07
CA GLY A 395 -7.25 9.50 14.96
C GLY A 395 -6.20 10.61 15.15
N VAL A 396 -5.25 10.75 14.22
CA VAL A 396 -4.16 11.75 14.29
C VAL A 396 -4.39 12.90 13.31
N LYS A 397 -3.91 14.09 13.65
CA LYS A 397 -3.96 15.25 12.75
C LYS A 397 -2.77 15.30 11.78
N ASP A 398 -1.59 15.02 12.30
CA ASP A 398 -0.30 15.08 11.61
C ASP A 398 0.48 13.77 11.88
N MET A 399 1.25 13.27 10.91
CA MET A 399 1.97 11.99 11.07
C MET A 399 3.11 12.10 12.10
N GLY A 400 3.71 13.27 12.23
CA GLY A 400 4.72 13.52 13.25
C GLY A 400 5.05 14.99 13.45
N SER A 401 6.24 15.22 13.98
CA SER A 401 6.77 16.54 14.37
C SER A 401 8.30 16.60 14.21
N LEU A 402 8.87 15.69 13.41
CA LEU A 402 10.32 15.55 13.19
C LEU A 402 10.90 16.78 12.51
N LEU A 403 10.09 17.53 11.75
CA LEU A 403 10.39 18.89 11.29
C LEU A 403 9.85 19.93 12.28
N PRO A 404 10.71 20.65 13.02
CA PRO A 404 10.27 21.63 14.01
C PRO A 404 9.27 22.64 13.44
N GLY A 405 8.09 22.68 14.05
CA GLY A 405 6.97 23.54 13.65
C GLY A 405 6.19 23.09 12.41
N HIS A 406 6.69 22.20 11.55
CA HIS A 406 6.19 21.99 10.19
C HIS A 406 5.23 20.79 9.99
N GLY A 407 4.98 20.00 11.03
CA GLY A 407 4.27 18.71 10.94
C GLY A 407 5.23 17.56 10.62
N GLY A 408 4.71 16.47 10.05
CA GLY A 408 5.56 15.38 9.58
C GLY A 408 6.30 15.71 8.29
N LEU A 409 7.33 14.92 8.02
CA LEU A 409 8.01 14.79 6.74
C LEU A 409 7.14 14.01 5.73
N LEU A 410 6.28 13.10 6.21
CA LEU A 410 5.31 12.40 5.36
C LEU A 410 4.19 13.34 4.89
N ASP A 411 3.69 14.24 5.76
CA ASP A 411 2.75 15.34 5.45
C ASP A 411 3.33 16.41 4.47
N ARG A 412 4.46 16.12 3.81
CA ARG A 412 5.17 16.96 2.81
C ARG A 412 5.54 16.19 1.54
N PHE A 413 5.32 14.87 1.51
CA PHE A 413 5.66 13.99 0.40
C PHE A 413 4.53 13.03 0.02
N ASP A 414 3.41 13.00 0.75
CA ASP A 414 2.19 12.24 0.46
C ASP A 414 1.73 12.33 -1.00
N ALA A 415 1.61 13.54 -1.55
CA ALA A 415 1.32 13.79 -2.96
C ALA A 415 2.48 13.34 -3.88
N LEU A 416 3.72 13.68 -3.51
CA LEU A 416 4.91 13.35 -4.30
C LEU A 416 5.13 11.84 -4.46
N LEU A 417 4.86 11.03 -3.43
CA LEU A 417 4.98 9.58 -3.46
C LEU A 417 4.19 8.98 -4.64
N PHE A 418 2.97 9.45 -4.89
CA PHE A 418 2.17 8.99 -6.04
C PHE A 418 2.62 9.61 -7.39
N VAL A 419 3.19 10.82 -7.39
CA VAL A 419 3.74 11.47 -8.59
C VAL A 419 5.04 10.81 -9.08
N LEU A 420 5.86 10.23 -8.19
CA LEU A 420 7.13 9.59 -8.54
C LEU A 420 7.02 8.41 -9.54
N PRO A 421 6.22 7.34 -9.31
CA PRO A 421 6.09 6.25 -10.27
C PRO A 421 5.49 6.70 -11.61
N ILE A 422 4.57 7.66 -11.56
CA ILE A 422 3.98 8.28 -12.75
C ILE A 422 5.05 9.05 -13.55
N THR A 423 5.91 9.82 -12.89
CA THR A 423 7.00 10.55 -13.55
C THR A 423 8.01 9.59 -14.19
N TYR A 424 8.30 8.46 -13.53
CA TYR A 424 9.17 7.42 -14.07
C TYR A 424 8.60 6.80 -15.36
N GLU A 425 7.33 6.36 -15.36
CA GLU A 425 6.73 5.77 -16.56
C GLU A 425 6.48 6.81 -17.67
N VAL A 426 6.23 8.09 -17.33
CA VAL A 426 6.17 9.17 -18.34
C VAL A 426 7.54 9.43 -18.96
N ALA A 427 8.62 9.48 -18.18
CA ALA A 427 9.98 9.64 -18.70
C ALA A 427 10.39 8.46 -19.60
N ARG A 428 10.05 7.24 -19.18
CA ARG A 428 10.26 6.02 -19.96
C ARG A 428 9.42 5.96 -21.23
N LEU A 429 8.19 6.46 -21.22
CA LEU A 429 7.30 6.51 -22.39
C LEU A 429 7.84 7.43 -23.50
N PHE A 430 8.58 8.48 -23.14
CA PHE A 430 9.20 9.41 -24.08
C PHE A 430 10.68 9.13 -24.37
N ASP A 431 11.26 8.09 -23.78
CA ASP A 431 12.69 7.74 -23.89
C ASP A 431 13.60 8.93 -23.50
N LEU A 432 13.31 9.53 -22.32
CA LEU A 432 13.99 10.73 -21.84
C LEU A 432 15.41 10.43 -21.34
N ALA A 433 16.37 10.50 -22.28
CA ALA A 433 17.82 10.24 -22.18
C ALA A 433 18.27 8.77 -22.42
#